data_AF-A0A133URB5-F1
#
_entry.id   AF-A0A133URB5-F1
#
_cell.length_a   1.000
_cell.length_b   1.000
_cell.length_c   1.000
_cell.angle_alpha   90.00
_cell.angle_beta   90.00
_cell.angle_gamma   90.00
#
_symmetry.space_group_name_H-M   'P 1'
#
loop_
_entity.id
_entity.type
_entity.pdbx_description
1 polymer ?
#
loop_
_entity_poly.entity_id
_entity_poly.type
_entity_poly.pdbx_seq_one_letter_code
_entity_poly.pdbx_strand_id
1 'polypeptide(L)'
;MVDVTLNFIGRSLMGIVFEGNQDKLRNKYFESREKAIRYLDTSCREDMVELSNFLGGQYNKIDSKHVLVKEFFPELKVKVELGDDLRAFCAGDRTASFTDHELDLLAVYTLNHIIRFIALKYSDQNLPEMCRKVFPQ
;
A
#
# COMPACT_ATOMS: atom_id res chain seq x y z
N MET A 1 -13.00 -9.84 -14.15
CA MET A 1 -11.62 -10.15 -13.71
C MET A 1 -11.56 -9.88 -12.22
N VAL A 2 -11.29 -10.88 -11.37
CA VAL A 2 -11.30 -10.67 -9.90
C VAL A 2 -10.08 -9.82 -9.53
N ASP A 3 -10.32 -8.62 -8.99
CA ASP A 3 -9.29 -7.71 -8.46
C ASP A 3 -8.30 -8.52 -7.61
N VAL A 4 -6.99 -8.37 -7.85
CA VAL A 4 -5.95 -9.07 -7.10
C VAL A 4 -6.08 -8.82 -5.59
N THR A 5 -6.61 -7.66 -5.21
CA THR A 5 -6.98 -7.27 -3.85
C THR A 5 -8.16 -8.07 -3.34
N LEU A 6 -9.24 -8.21 -4.11
CA LEU A 6 -10.39 -9.06 -3.75
C LEU A 6 -10.05 -10.55 -3.77
N ASN A 7 -9.09 -10.96 -4.60
CA ASN A 7 -8.60 -12.34 -4.63
C ASN A 7 -7.68 -12.62 -3.44
N PHE A 8 -6.83 -11.65 -3.06
CA PHE A 8 -6.03 -11.73 -1.84
C PHE A 8 -6.93 -11.71 -0.60
N ILE A 9 -7.82 -10.73 -0.46
CA ILE A 9 -8.83 -10.63 0.62
C ILE A 9 -9.74 -11.86 0.62
N GLY A 10 -10.23 -12.32 -0.52
CA GLY A 10 -11.14 -13.45 -0.63
C GLY A 10 -10.50 -14.78 -0.26
N ARG A 11 -9.27 -15.06 -0.73
CA ARG A 11 -8.52 -16.27 -0.34
C ARG A 11 -8.12 -16.24 1.14
N SER A 12 -7.84 -15.04 1.64
CA SER A 12 -7.52 -14.75 3.03
C SER A 12 -8.70 -14.98 3.98
N LEU A 13 -9.89 -14.47 3.63
CA LEU A 13 -11.16 -14.69 4.35
C LEU A 13 -11.60 -16.15 4.35
N MET A 14 -11.19 -16.94 3.35
CA MET A 14 -11.50 -18.36 3.25
C MET A 14 -10.55 -19.25 4.09
N GLY A 15 -9.63 -18.67 4.87
CA GLY A 15 -8.69 -19.44 5.69
C GLY A 15 -7.76 -20.33 4.86
N ILE A 16 -7.59 -20.04 3.56
CA ILE A 16 -6.66 -20.76 2.70
C ILE A 16 -5.26 -20.32 3.12
N VAL A 17 -4.71 -21.05 4.09
CA VAL A 17 -3.27 -21.07 4.36
C VAL A 17 -2.62 -21.45 3.04
N PHE A 18 -1.85 -20.53 2.47
CA PHE A 18 -0.97 -20.89 1.37
C PHE A 18 0.02 -21.93 1.90
N GLU A 19 -0.26 -23.22 1.66
CA GLU A 19 0.72 -24.28 1.74
C GLU A 19 1.78 -24.01 0.66
N GLY A 20 2.71 -23.11 0.97
CA GLY A 20 3.72 -22.59 0.04
C GLY A 20 4.21 -21.20 0.44
N ASN A 21 5.45 -21.16 0.93
CA ASN A 21 6.33 -20.00 1.15
C ASN A 21 5.67 -18.61 1.01
N GLN A 22 4.84 -18.24 1.99
CA GLN A 22 4.07 -16.98 2.02
C GLN A 22 4.94 -15.74 1.78
N ASP A 23 6.19 -15.79 2.23
CA ASP A 23 7.18 -14.74 1.99
C ASP A 23 7.42 -14.49 0.50
N LYS A 24 7.46 -15.51 -0.34
CA LYS A 24 7.67 -15.33 -1.80
C LYS A 24 6.49 -14.63 -2.47
N LEU A 25 5.26 -14.94 -2.08
CA LEU A 25 4.07 -14.30 -2.64
C LEU A 25 3.93 -12.87 -2.14
N ARG A 26 4.21 -12.65 -0.86
CA ARG A 26 4.28 -11.31 -0.26
C ARG A 26 5.35 -10.47 -0.94
N ASN A 27 6.57 -10.98 -1.07
CA ASN A 27 7.67 -10.27 -1.74
C ASN A 27 7.33 -9.94 -3.20
N LYS A 28 6.81 -10.90 -3.97
CA LYS A 28 6.36 -10.65 -5.35
C LYS A 28 5.24 -9.60 -5.43
N TYR A 29 4.33 -9.59 -4.46
CA TYR A 29 3.31 -8.56 -4.35
C TYR A 29 3.97 -7.19 -4.16
N PHE A 30 4.82 -7.02 -3.15
CA PHE A 30 5.50 -5.75 -2.86
C PHE A 30 6.41 -5.28 -4.00
N GLU A 31 7.21 -6.16 -4.61
CA GLU A 31 8.06 -5.85 -5.78
C GLU A 31 7.26 -5.24 -6.94
N SER A 32 6.08 -5.81 -7.23
CA SER A 32 5.23 -5.28 -8.29
C SER A 32 4.68 -3.88 -7.96
N ARG A 33 4.46 -3.57 -6.69
CA ARG A 33 3.99 -2.25 -6.23
C ARG A 33 5.10 -1.22 -6.18
N GLU A 34 6.29 -1.65 -5.81
CA GLU A 34 7.47 -0.79 -5.79
C GLU A 34 7.72 -0.18 -7.18
N LYS A 35 7.55 -0.97 -8.26
CA LYS A 35 7.63 -0.46 -9.64
C LYS A 35 6.64 0.67 -9.94
N ALA A 36 5.42 0.58 -9.44
CA ALA A 36 4.43 1.64 -9.60
C ALA A 36 4.80 2.86 -8.75
N ILE A 37 5.23 2.63 -7.51
CA ILE A 37 5.58 3.69 -6.56
C ILE A 37 6.77 4.54 -7.02
N ARG A 38 7.69 3.99 -7.82
CA ARG A 38 8.77 4.76 -8.45
C ARG A 38 8.29 5.87 -9.41
N TYR A 39 7.02 5.87 -9.80
CA TYR A 39 6.43 6.97 -10.58
C TYR A 39 6.02 8.15 -9.72
N LEU A 40 5.93 7.98 -8.39
CA LEU A 40 5.77 9.12 -7.49
C LEU A 40 7.05 9.94 -7.51
N ASP A 41 6.90 11.22 -7.86
CA ASP A 41 7.97 12.17 -7.64
C ASP A 41 8.06 12.50 -6.15
N THR A 42 8.88 11.74 -5.42
CA THR A 42 9.12 11.97 -3.99
C THR A 42 9.91 13.25 -3.73
N SER A 43 10.54 13.85 -4.74
CA SER A 43 11.22 15.15 -4.61
C SER A 43 10.23 16.32 -4.64
N CYS A 44 9.07 16.14 -5.26
CA CYS A 44 7.95 17.08 -5.27
C CYS A 44 7.17 17.01 -3.95
N ARG A 45 7.24 18.07 -3.14
CA ARG A 45 6.53 18.11 -1.86
C ARG A 45 5.03 18.17 -2.06
N GLU A 46 4.55 18.91 -3.05
CA GLU A 46 3.12 19.02 -3.38
C GLU A 46 2.52 17.64 -3.69
N ASP A 47 3.21 16.81 -4.47
CA ASP A 47 2.76 15.46 -4.82
C ASP A 47 2.55 14.58 -3.57
N MET A 48 3.46 14.67 -2.60
CA MET A 48 3.37 13.92 -1.35
C MET A 48 2.25 14.42 -0.44
N VAL A 49 2.01 15.72 -0.41
CA VAL A 49 0.88 16.32 0.32
C VAL A 49 -0.44 15.89 -0.31
N GLU A 50 -0.57 15.99 -1.63
CA GLU A 50 -1.76 15.53 -2.37
C GLU A 50 -2.03 14.04 -2.14
N LEU A 51 -0.99 13.21 -2.19
CA LEU A 51 -1.11 11.78 -1.90
C LEU A 51 -1.62 11.54 -0.47
N SER A 52 -1.07 12.24 0.53
CA SER A 52 -1.56 12.09 1.91
C SER A 52 -3.01 12.53 2.07
N ASN A 53 -3.42 13.59 1.40
CA ASN A 53 -4.81 14.06 1.39
C ASN A 53 -5.73 13.04 0.71
N PHE A 54 -5.31 12.45 -0.41
CA PHE A 54 -6.05 11.39 -1.10
C PHE A 54 -6.24 10.15 -0.22
N LEU A 55 -5.23 9.80 0.60
CA LEU A 55 -5.32 8.72 1.56
C LEU A 55 -6.19 9.06 2.78
N GLY A 56 -6.53 10.33 3.00
CA GLY A 56 -7.12 10.80 4.26
C GLY A 56 -6.16 10.60 5.43
N GLY A 57 -4.87 10.88 5.20
CA GLY A 57 -3.79 10.66 6.15
C GLY A 57 -2.90 11.88 6.34
N GLN A 58 -1.70 11.63 6.83
CA GLN A 58 -0.67 12.63 7.08
C GLN A 58 0.62 12.25 6.36
N TYR A 59 1.36 13.26 5.93
CA TYR A 59 2.68 13.10 5.34
C TYR A 59 3.73 13.72 6.27
N ASN A 60 4.79 12.96 6.54
CA ASN A 60 5.98 13.42 7.26
C ASN A 60 7.23 13.07 6.45
N LYS A 61 8.25 13.92 6.52
CA LYS A 61 9.59 13.58 6.02
C LYS A 61 10.50 13.33 7.23
N ILE A 62 11.08 12.14 7.31
CA ILE A 62 12.01 11.74 8.38
C ILE A 62 13.32 11.37 7.70
N ASP A 63 14.36 12.18 7.91
CA ASP A 63 15.64 12.07 7.22
C ASP A 63 15.48 12.04 5.68
N SER A 64 15.91 10.95 5.03
CA SER A 64 15.75 10.69 3.60
C SER A 64 14.44 9.98 3.24
N LYS A 65 13.64 9.58 4.22
CA LYS A 65 12.41 8.81 4.00
C LYS A 65 11.18 9.68 4.02
N HIS A 66 10.28 9.40 3.08
CA HIS A 66 8.95 9.96 3.06
C HIS A 66 7.99 8.99 3.72
N VAL A 67 7.28 9.45 4.74
CA VAL A 67 6.41 8.60 5.56
C VAL A 67 4.98 9.07 5.43
N LEU A 68 4.13 8.23 4.86
CA LEU A 68 2.69 8.41 4.81
C LEU A 68 2.08 7.65 5.98
N VAL A 69 1.18 8.31 6.71
CA VAL A 69 0.50 7.73 7.86
C VAL A 69 -1.00 7.84 7.65
N LYS A 70 -1.70 6.70 7.63
CA LYS A 70 -3.16 6.64 7.57
C LYS A 70 -3.69 5.98 8.83
N GLU A 71 -4.52 6.70 9.57
CA GLU A 71 -5.26 6.12 10.69
C GLU A 71 -6.54 5.43 10.16
N PHE A 72 -6.75 4.18 10.55
CA PHE A 72 -7.96 3.42 10.20
C PHE A 72 -8.94 3.34 11.37
N PHE A 73 -8.40 3.20 12.58
CA PHE A 73 -9.12 3.24 13.84
C PHE A 73 -8.30 4.04 14.85
N PRO A 74 -8.90 4.58 15.93
CA PRO A 74 -8.14 5.19 17.01
C PRO A 74 -7.00 4.27 17.45
N GLU A 75 -5.78 4.79 17.48
CA GLU A 75 -4.57 4.06 17.88
C GLU A 75 -4.19 2.85 16.99
N LEU A 76 -4.75 2.74 15.77
CA LEU A 76 -4.29 1.82 14.73
C LEU A 76 -4.03 2.56 13.41
N LYS A 77 -2.75 2.65 13.06
CA LYS A 77 -2.26 3.41 11.91
C LYS A 77 -1.49 2.50 10.98
N VAL A 78 -1.67 2.67 9.67
CA VAL A 78 -0.76 2.14 8.66
C VAL A 78 0.29 3.20 8.36
N LYS A 79 1.56 2.82 8.43
CA LYS A 79 2.70 3.61 7.98
C LYS A 79 3.23 3.04 6.68
N VAL A 80 3.43 3.90 5.70
CA VAL A 80 4.12 3.57 4.44
C VAL A 80 5.37 4.43 4.35
N GLU A 81 6.53 3.78 4.38
CA GLU A 81 7.82 4.42 4.17
C GLU A 81 8.23 4.27 2.71
N LEU A 82 8.49 5.41 2.08
CA LEU A 82 9.01 5.54 0.72
C LEU A 82 10.46 6.04 0.84
N GLY A 83 11.40 5.18 0.52
CA GLY A 83 12.85 5.43 0.49
C GLY A 83 13.51 4.45 -0.47
N ASP A 84 14.69 3.94 -0.12
CA ASP A 84 15.37 2.91 -0.93
C ASP A 84 14.55 1.62 -1.06
N ASP A 85 13.85 1.23 0.02
CA ASP A 85 12.90 0.11 0.05
C ASP A 85 11.49 0.61 0.35
N LEU A 86 10.50 0.09 -0.37
CA LEU A 86 9.09 0.25 0.00
C LEU A 86 8.76 -0.60 1.23
N ARG A 87 8.32 0.04 2.33
CA ARG A 87 7.82 -0.66 3.52
C ARG A 87 6.44 -0.18 3.89
N ALA A 88 5.53 -1.11 4.19
CA ALA A 88 4.22 -0.79 4.73
C ALA A 88 3.93 -1.70 5.92
N PHE A 89 3.53 -1.11 7.05
CA PHE A 89 3.28 -1.83 8.29
C PHE A 89 2.28 -1.08 9.17
N CYS A 90 1.63 -1.81 10.08
CA CYS A 90 0.75 -1.22 11.07
C CYS A 90 1.51 -0.81 12.35
N ALA A 91 1.07 0.26 13.00
CA ALA A 91 1.64 0.79 14.23
C ALA A 91 0.53 1.39 15.13
N GLY A 92 0.80 1.44 16.43
CA GLY A 92 -0.09 1.98 17.46
C GLY A 92 -0.51 0.91 18.47
N ASP A 93 -1.09 1.34 19.59
CA ASP A 93 -1.31 0.47 20.75
C ASP A 93 -2.33 -0.64 20.49
N ARG A 94 -3.20 -0.45 19.49
CA ARG A 94 -4.20 -1.45 19.12
C ARG A 94 -3.69 -2.54 18.18
N THR A 95 -2.45 -2.50 17.70
CA THR A 95 -1.95 -3.56 16.79
C THR A 95 -2.04 -4.95 17.42
N ALA A 96 -1.82 -5.08 18.73
CA ALA A 96 -1.91 -6.34 19.47
C ALA A 96 -3.33 -6.96 19.49
N SER A 97 -4.36 -6.19 19.14
CA SER A 97 -5.75 -6.66 19.04
C SER A 97 -6.08 -7.29 17.68
N PHE A 98 -5.14 -7.29 16.73
CA PHE A 98 -5.30 -7.81 15.38
C PHE A 98 -4.27 -8.89 15.12
N THR A 99 -4.64 -9.85 14.28
CA THR A 99 -3.71 -10.84 13.76
C THR A 99 -2.73 -10.19 12.76
N ASP A 100 -1.53 -10.74 12.64
CA ASP A 100 -0.56 -10.31 11.61
C ASP A 100 -1.19 -10.25 10.22
N HIS A 101 -2.11 -11.19 9.96
CA HIS A 101 -2.88 -11.27 8.74
C HIS A 101 -3.77 -10.04 8.49
N GLU A 102 -4.55 -9.62 9.48
CA GLU A 102 -5.40 -8.41 9.38
C GLU A 102 -4.55 -7.14 9.22
N LEU A 103 -3.42 -7.07 9.90
CA LEU A 103 -2.49 -5.95 9.79
C LEU A 103 -1.86 -5.88 8.39
N ASP A 104 -1.49 -7.02 7.80
CA ASP A 104 -1.01 -7.10 6.42
C ASP A 104 -2.09 -6.68 5.42
N LEU A 105 -3.36 -7.03 5.64
CA LEU A 105 -4.48 -6.59 4.80
C LEU A 105 -4.63 -5.06 4.80
N LEU A 106 -4.50 -4.41 5.97
CA LEU A 106 -4.56 -2.95 6.07
C LEU A 106 -3.38 -2.28 5.33
N ALA A 107 -2.18 -2.85 5.45
CA ALA A 107 -1.00 -2.37 4.73
C ALA A 107 -1.18 -2.49 3.20
N VAL A 108 -1.62 -3.66 2.74
CA VAL A 108 -1.93 -3.95 1.33
C VAL A 108 -3.01 -3.03 0.78
N TYR A 109 -4.10 -2.83 1.53
CA TYR A 109 -5.17 -1.91 1.15
C TYR A 109 -4.64 -0.48 0.96
N THR A 110 -3.81 -0.01 1.89
CA THR A 110 -3.19 1.33 1.81
C THR A 110 -2.27 1.46 0.60
N LEU A 111 -1.43 0.46 0.34
CA LEU A 111 -0.58 0.44 -0.86
C LEU A 111 -1.40 0.48 -2.15
N ASN A 112 -2.50 -0.26 -2.23
CA ASN A 112 -3.37 -0.21 -3.39
C ASN A 112 -4.00 1.17 -3.60
N HIS A 113 -4.34 1.89 -2.53
CA HIS A 113 -4.82 3.27 -2.64
C HIS A 113 -3.73 4.22 -3.16
N ILE A 114 -2.47 4.01 -2.76
CA ILE A 114 -1.34 4.75 -3.34
C ILE A 114 -1.22 4.47 -4.85
N ILE A 115 -1.32 3.21 -5.28
CA ILE A 115 -1.27 2.89 -6.71
C ILE A 115 -2.44 3.51 -7.46
N ARG A 116 -3.65 3.55 -6.88
CA ARG A 116 -4.80 4.23 -7.50
C ARG A 116 -4.52 5.71 -7.69
N PHE A 117 -3.95 6.38 -6.70
CA PHE A 117 -3.52 7.77 -6.83
C PHE A 117 -2.53 7.95 -7.98
N ILE A 118 -1.49 7.11 -8.05
CA ILE A 118 -0.49 7.13 -9.13
C ILE A 118 -1.18 6.96 -10.49
N ALA A 119 -2.12 6.02 -10.59
CA ALA A 119 -2.82 5.74 -11.82
C ALA A 119 -3.74 6.89 -12.29
N LEU A 120 -4.32 7.64 -11.35
CA LEU A 120 -5.11 8.84 -11.66
C LEU A 120 -4.22 10.03 -12.02
N LYS A 121 -3.16 10.27 -11.25
CA LYS A 121 -2.30 11.45 -11.42
C LYS A 121 -1.38 11.38 -12.63
N TYR A 122 -0.87 10.18 -12.92
CA TYR A 122 0.09 9.95 -14.01
C TYR A 122 -0.54 9.12 -15.14
N SER A 123 -1.84 9.29 -15.39
CA SER A 123 -2.61 8.52 -16.38
C SER A 123 -2.04 8.57 -17.79
N ASP A 124 -1.37 9.68 -18.13
CA ASP A 124 -0.79 9.91 -19.46
C ASP A 124 0.59 9.26 -19.64
N GLN A 125 1.13 8.65 -18.58
CA GLN A 125 2.41 7.93 -18.63
C GLN A 125 2.23 6.44 -18.95
N ASN A 126 3.29 5.80 -19.42
CA ASN A 126 3.30 4.34 -19.60
C ASN A 126 3.44 3.63 -18.25
N LEU A 127 2.34 3.59 -17.50
CA LEU A 127 2.28 2.99 -16.17
C LEU A 127 2.35 1.46 -16.22
N PRO A 128 2.97 0.82 -15.22
CA PRO A 128 3.07 -0.63 -15.18
C PRO A 128 1.70 -1.28 -14.95
N GLU A 129 1.55 -2.53 -15.41
CA GLU A 129 0.25 -3.20 -15.58
C GLU A 129 -0.60 -3.25 -14.29
N MET A 130 0.04 -3.31 -13.11
CA MET A 130 -0.67 -3.32 -11.83
C MET A 130 -1.51 -2.06 -11.61
N CYS A 131 -1.10 -0.89 -12.13
CA CYS A 131 -1.88 0.36 -12.06
C CYS A 131 -3.23 0.24 -12.77
N ARG A 132 -3.31 -0.59 -13.83
CA ARG A 132 -4.57 -0.84 -14.57
C ARG A 132 -5.49 -1.85 -13.85
N LYS A 133 -4.94 -2.65 -12.94
CA LYS A 133 -5.67 -3.70 -12.21
C LYS A 133 -6.37 -3.21 -10.94
N VAL A 134 -6.09 -1.98 -10.50
CA VAL A 134 -6.61 -1.44 -9.22
C VAL A 134 -7.97 -0.75 -9.37
N PHE A 135 -8.42 -0.51 -10.60
CA PHE A 135 -9.78 -0.09 -10.91
C PHE A 135 -10.60 -1.31 -11.33
N PRO A 136 -11.70 -1.64 -10.63
CA PRO A 136 -12.66 -2.56 -11.19
C PRO A 136 -13.26 -1.95 -12.47
N GLN A 137 -13.23 -2.71 -13.57
CA GLN A 137 -14.04 -2.43 -14.76
C GLN A 137 -15.48 -2.86 -14.52
#